data_AF-A0A212CZB9-F1
#
_entry.id   AF-A0A212CZB9-F1
#
_cell.length_a   1.000
_cell.length_b   1.000
_cell.length_c   1.000
_cell.angle_alpha   90.00
_cell.angle_beta   90.00
_cell.angle_gamma   90.00
#
_symmetry.space_group_name_H-M   'P 1'
#
loop_
_entity.id
_entity.type
_entity.pdbx_description
1 polymer ?
#
loop_
_entity_poly.entity_id
_entity_poly.type
_entity_poly.pdbx_seq_one_letter_code
_entity_poly.pdbx_strand_id
1 'polypeptide(L)'
;ELIGETAGKLHTGRSRNDQVVTDLRLWMRQNCSTLSALLCELITTMVDRAEAERDVLFPGYTHLQRAQPIRWSHWILSHAVALTRDSERLLEVRKRINVLPLGSGAIAGNPLGVDRELLRAAEFLFWASLCMTHLSRMAEDLILYGTKEFSFVQLSDAYSTGSSLMPQKKNPDSLELIRSKAGRVFGRCAGLLMTLKGLPSTYNKDLQEDKEAVFEVSDTMSAVLQVATGVISTLQARYTSSPRGS
;
A
#
# COMPACT_ATOMS: atom_id res chain seq x y z
N GLU A 1 15.27 -35.24 -13.99
CA GLU A 1 15.36 -36.04 -12.76
C GLU A 1 14.16 -36.98 -12.59
N LEU A 2 12.92 -36.49 -12.52
CA LEU A 2 11.75 -37.35 -12.27
C LEU A 2 11.27 -38.21 -13.46
N ILE A 3 11.25 -37.65 -14.68
CA ILE A 3 10.65 -38.33 -15.86
C ILE A 3 11.60 -38.44 -17.06
N GLY A 4 12.90 -38.16 -16.84
CA GLY A 4 13.93 -38.21 -17.87
C GLY A 4 13.65 -37.30 -19.07
N GLU A 5 14.04 -37.75 -20.27
CA GLU A 5 13.95 -37.00 -21.54
C GLU A 5 12.51 -36.61 -21.92
N THR A 6 11.51 -37.33 -21.41
CA THR A 6 10.08 -37.02 -21.66
C THR A 6 9.72 -35.60 -21.21
N ALA A 7 10.43 -35.05 -20.20
CA ALA A 7 10.25 -33.67 -19.76
C ALA A 7 10.52 -32.64 -20.86
N GLY A 8 11.42 -32.93 -21.81
CA GLY A 8 11.76 -32.03 -22.90
C GLY A 8 10.55 -31.70 -23.80
N LYS A 9 9.59 -32.60 -23.89
CA LYS A 9 8.34 -32.40 -24.65
C LYS A 9 7.42 -31.34 -24.04
N LEU A 10 7.60 -30.99 -22.76
CA LEU A 10 6.82 -29.95 -22.09
C LEU A 10 7.18 -28.52 -22.57
N HIS A 11 8.37 -28.36 -23.16
CA HIS A 11 8.83 -27.08 -23.69
C HIS A 11 8.40 -26.82 -25.14
N THR A 12 7.84 -27.82 -25.85
CA THR A 12 7.44 -27.68 -27.24
C THR A 12 6.40 -26.57 -27.41
N GLY A 13 6.71 -25.57 -28.23
CA GLY A 13 5.81 -24.44 -28.53
C GLY A 13 5.69 -23.39 -27.41
N ARG A 14 6.53 -23.46 -26.36
CA ARG A 14 6.53 -22.48 -25.26
C ARG A 14 7.80 -21.63 -25.29
N SER A 15 7.70 -20.39 -24.86
CA SER A 15 8.84 -19.50 -24.64
C SER A 15 9.07 -19.30 -23.16
N ARG A 16 10.29 -18.86 -22.80
CA ARG A 16 10.53 -18.35 -21.45
C ARG A 16 9.88 -16.98 -21.24
N ASN A 17 9.70 -16.20 -22.31
CA ASN A 17 9.19 -14.84 -22.25
C ASN A 17 7.73 -14.81 -21.77
N ASP A 18 6.86 -15.64 -22.35
CA ASP A 18 5.45 -15.74 -21.94
C ASP A 18 5.26 -16.53 -20.64
N GLN A 19 6.12 -17.51 -20.35
CA GLN A 19 6.13 -18.22 -19.05
C GLN A 19 6.43 -17.29 -17.87
N VAL A 20 7.52 -16.53 -17.92
CA VAL A 20 7.97 -15.70 -16.78
C VAL A 20 6.93 -14.64 -16.42
N VAL A 21 6.28 -14.05 -17.40
CA VAL A 21 5.23 -13.06 -17.15
C VAL A 21 3.92 -13.71 -16.71
N THR A 22 3.61 -14.93 -17.18
CA THR A 22 2.48 -15.72 -16.66
C THR A 22 2.65 -15.97 -15.17
N ASP A 23 3.83 -16.44 -14.75
CA ASP A 23 4.13 -16.71 -13.34
C ASP A 23 4.00 -15.45 -12.49
N LEU A 24 4.57 -14.33 -12.97
CA LEU A 24 4.46 -13.05 -12.28
C LEU A 24 3.00 -12.59 -12.15
N ARG A 25 2.18 -12.70 -13.20
CA ARG A 25 0.76 -12.31 -13.15
C ARG A 25 -0.06 -13.19 -12.19
N LEU A 26 0.17 -14.50 -12.19
CA LEU A 26 -0.47 -15.41 -11.24
C LEU A 26 -0.13 -15.04 -9.79
N TRP A 27 1.16 -14.78 -9.53
CA TRP A 27 1.63 -14.32 -8.23
C TRP A 27 1.03 -12.96 -7.85
N MET A 28 1.04 -11.97 -8.75
CA MET A 28 0.51 -10.64 -8.52
C MET A 28 -1.01 -10.67 -8.29
N ARG A 29 -1.75 -11.54 -8.99
CA ARG A 29 -3.19 -11.71 -8.78
C ARG A 29 -3.50 -12.19 -7.38
N GLN A 30 -2.73 -13.14 -6.87
CA GLN A 30 -2.87 -13.61 -5.49
C GLN A 30 -2.54 -12.48 -4.51
N ASN A 31 -1.42 -11.77 -4.73
CA ASN A 31 -1.02 -10.65 -3.88
C ASN A 31 -2.03 -9.50 -3.86
N CYS A 32 -2.61 -9.13 -5.00
CA CYS A 32 -3.68 -8.13 -5.04
C CYS A 32 -4.89 -8.55 -4.22
N SER A 33 -5.18 -9.87 -4.13
CA SER A 33 -6.26 -10.37 -3.28
C SER A 33 -5.93 -10.20 -1.80
N THR A 34 -4.70 -10.54 -1.39
CA THR A 34 -4.21 -10.35 -0.02
C THR A 34 -4.22 -8.87 0.38
N LEU A 35 -3.65 -8.00 -0.46
CA LEU A 35 -3.59 -6.56 -0.19
C LEU A 35 -4.99 -5.93 -0.15
N SER A 36 -5.91 -6.38 -0.99
CA SER A 36 -7.30 -5.93 -0.96
C SER A 36 -7.99 -6.29 0.36
N ALA A 37 -7.72 -7.47 0.92
CA ALA A 37 -8.26 -7.87 2.21
C ALA A 37 -7.70 -7.02 3.35
N LEU A 38 -6.38 -6.82 3.38
CA LEU A 38 -5.71 -5.99 4.40
C LEU A 38 -6.15 -4.53 4.34
N LEU A 39 -6.31 -3.97 3.14
CA LEU A 39 -6.81 -2.61 2.96
C LEU A 39 -8.28 -2.48 3.40
N CYS A 40 -9.11 -3.48 3.10
CA CYS A 40 -10.49 -3.54 3.56
C CYS A 40 -10.57 -3.62 5.09
N GLU A 41 -9.71 -4.41 5.72
CA GLU A 41 -9.61 -4.53 7.18
C GLU A 41 -9.25 -3.17 7.83
N LEU A 42 -8.26 -2.46 7.26
CA LEU A 42 -7.91 -1.11 7.71
C LEU A 42 -9.09 -0.15 7.60
N ILE A 43 -9.75 -0.10 6.43
CA ILE A 43 -10.91 0.77 6.20
C ILE A 43 -12.04 0.44 7.17
N THR A 44 -12.34 -0.84 7.37
CA THR A 44 -13.38 -1.31 8.29
C THR A 44 -13.05 -0.88 9.72
N THR A 45 -11.81 -1.10 10.16
CA THR A 45 -11.33 -0.65 11.48
C THR A 45 -11.51 0.85 11.68
N MET A 46 -11.23 1.65 10.64
CA MET A 46 -11.43 3.10 10.68
C MET A 46 -12.91 3.48 10.77
N VAL A 47 -13.78 2.83 10.01
CA VAL A 47 -15.22 3.08 10.00
C VAL A 47 -15.85 2.71 11.34
N ASP A 48 -15.56 1.51 11.85
CA ASP A 48 -16.07 1.02 13.14
C ASP A 48 -15.65 1.96 14.27
N ARG A 49 -14.39 2.43 14.24
CA ARG A 49 -13.88 3.39 15.21
C ARG A 49 -14.56 4.75 15.09
N ALA A 50 -14.76 5.24 13.86
CA ALA A 50 -15.46 6.49 13.62
C ALA A 50 -16.92 6.45 14.12
N GLU A 51 -17.58 5.30 14.03
CA GLU A 51 -18.91 5.08 14.60
C GLU A 51 -18.86 5.09 16.14
N ALA A 52 -17.95 4.33 16.74
CA ALA A 52 -17.81 4.24 18.20
C ALA A 52 -17.44 5.59 18.85
N GLU A 53 -16.63 6.40 18.16
CA GLU A 53 -16.12 7.69 18.64
C GLU A 53 -16.85 8.88 17.99
N ARG A 54 -18.09 8.68 17.49
CA ARG A 54 -18.83 9.67 16.69
C ARG A 54 -18.98 11.03 17.38
N ASP A 55 -19.18 11.04 18.69
CA ASP A 55 -19.48 12.24 19.48
C ASP A 55 -18.23 12.94 20.05
N VAL A 56 -17.03 12.41 19.79
CA VAL A 56 -15.77 13.04 20.17
C VAL A 56 -15.52 14.27 19.29
N LEU A 57 -15.42 15.44 19.92
CA LEU A 57 -15.03 16.69 19.25
C LEU A 57 -13.51 16.74 19.04
N PHE A 58 -13.09 17.38 17.96
CA PHE A 58 -11.69 17.52 17.57
C PHE A 58 -11.46 18.90 16.91
N PRO A 59 -10.34 19.60 17.17
CA PRO A 59 -10.06 20.85 16.47
C PRO A 59 -9.71 20.56 15.00
N GLY A 60 -10.45 21.14 14.05
CA GLY A 60 -10.09 21.11 12.64
C GLY A 60 -8.90 22.03 12.37
N TYR A 61 -8.04 21.62 11.43
CA TYR A 61 -6.81 22.36 11.10
C TYR A 61 -6.75 22.76 9.64
N THR A 62 -6.31 24.00 9.39
CA THR A 62 -5.87 24.50 8.08
C THR A 62 -4.54 25.20 8.28
N HIS A 63 -3.51 24.87 7.51
CA HIS A 63 -2.14 25.37 7.72
C HIS A 63 -1.58 25.10 9.14
N LEU A 64 -1.99 23.98 9.76
CA LEU A 64 -1.71 23.65 11.17
C LEU A 64 -2.20 24.72 12.18
N GLN A 65 -3.10 25.62 11.76
CA GLN A 65 -3.81 26.55 12.63
C GLN A 65 -5.21 26.00 12.92
N ARG A 66 -5.69 26.21 14.16
CA ARG A 66 -7.05 25.83 14.55
C ARG A 66 -8.05 26.63 13.74
N ALA A 67 -8.92 25.93 13.03
CA ALA A 67 -10.02 26.50 12.26
C ALA A 67 -11.33 26.29 13.03
N GLN A 68 -12.21 25.42 12.55
CA GLN A 68 -13.48 25.10 13.18
C GLN A 68 -13.44 23.76 13.93
N PRO A 69 -14.25 23.57 14.97
CA PRO A 69 -14.49 22.26 15.56
C PRO A 69 -15.04 21.28 14.53
N ILE A 70 -14.52 20.06 14.53
CA ILE A 70 -15.01 18.93 13.75
C ILE A 70 -15.26 17.74 14.71
N ARG A 71 -15.85 16.66 14.21
CA ARG A 71 -15.85 15.38 14.93
C ARG A 71 -14.55 14.65 14.64
N TRP A 72 -13.98 13.97 15.64
CA TRP A 72 -12.84 13.09 15.45
C TRP A 72 -13.12 12.00 14.41
N SER A 73 -14.34 11.45 14.43
CA SER A 73 -14.86 10.55 13.40
C SER A 73 -14.79 11.14 11.99
N HIS A 74 -14.99 12.46 11.83
CA HIS A 74 -14.85 13.12 10.53
C HIS A 74 -13.40 13.11 10.03
N TRP A 75 -12.43 13.30 10.92
CA TRP A 75 -11.01 13.15 10.58
C TRP A 75 -10.68 11.71 10.18
N ILE A 76 -11.12 10.71 10.96
CA ILE A 76 -10.90 9.29 10.63
C ILE A 76 -11.48 8.96 9.25
N LEU A 77 -12.75 9.33 9.01
CA LEU A 77 -13.44 9.04 7.76
C LEU A 77 -12.80 9.74 6.56
N SER A 78 -12.19 10.91 6.73
CA SER A 78 -11.48 11.59 5.64
C SER A 78 -10.34 10.72 5.06
N HIS A 79 -9.62 10.01 5.93
CA HIS A 79 -8.57 9.07 5.53
C HIS A 79 -9.16 7.75 4.99
N ALA A 80 -10.21 7.23 5.62
CA ALA A 80 -10.90 6.01 5.16
C ALA A 80 -11.46 6.16 3.73
N VAL A 81 -12.03 7.34 3.41
CA VAL A 81 -12.53 7.66 2.06
C VAL A 81 -11.40 7.71 1.03
N ALA A 82 -10.21 8.20 1.40
CA ALA A 82 -9.05 8.17 0.52
C ALA A 82 -8.59 6.74 0.21
N LEU A 83 -8.50 5.91 1.25
CA LEU A 83 -8.13 4.50 1.14
C LEU A 83 -9.18 3.67 0.40
N THR A 84 -10.46 4.03 0.48
CA THR A 84 -11.54 3.38 -0.29
C THR A 84 -11.31 3.55 -1.79
N ARG A 85 -10.90 4.76 -2.25
CA ARG A 85 -10.53 4.98 -3.65
C ARG A 85 -9.28 4.18 -4.05
N ASP A 86 -8.36 3.94 -3.12
CA ASP A 86 -7.21 3.07 -3.39
C ASP A 86 -7.65 1.61 -3.51
N SER A 87 -8.63 1.17 -2.73
CA SER A 87 -9.24 -0.15 -2.88
C SER A 87 -9.88 -0.32 -4.26
N GLU A 88 -10.64 0.67 -4.73
CA GLU A 88 -11.21 0.69 -6.08
C GLU A 88 -10.12 0.56 -7.15
N ARG A 89 -9.06 1.37 -7.06
CA ARG A 89 -7.92 1.30 -7.98
C ARG A 89 -7.22 -0.06 -7.96
N LEU A 90 -7.05 -0.67 -6.79
CA LEU A 90 -6.44 -2.00 -6.70
C LEU A 90 -7.28 -3.05 -7.43
N LEU A 91 -8.60 -2.98 -7.32
CA LEU A 91 -9.51 -3.88 -8.04
C LEU A 91 -9.42 -3.68 -9.56
N GLU A 92 -9.27 -2.43 -10.02
CA GLU A 92 -9.04 -2.13 -11.44
C GLU A 92 -7.70 -2.65 -11.94
N VAL A 93 -6.63 -2.46 -11.17
CA VAL A 93 -5.30 -3.01 -11.46
C VAL A 93 -5.36 -4.53 -11.52
N ARG A 94 -6.06 -5.17 -10.58
CA ARG A 94 -6.25 -6.63 -10.56
C ARG A 94 -6.99 -7.14 -11.79
N LYS A 95 -8.05 -6.46 -12.26
CA LYS A 95 -8.77 -6.84 -13.50
C LYS A 95 -7.80 -6.90 -14.68
N ARG A 96 -6.88 -5.94 -14.75
CA ARG A 96 -5.85 -5.87 -15.78
C ARG A 96 -4.73 -6.90 -15.58
N ILE A 97 -4.32 -7.21 -14.35
CA ILE A 97 -3.37 -8.31 -14.08
C ILE A 97 -3.98 -9.66 -14.48
N ASN A 98 -5.30 -9.84 -14.34
CA ASN A 98 -5.99 -11.10 -14.63
C ASN A 98 -6.31 -11.31 -16.12
N VAL A 99 -5.33 -11.03 -16.99
CA VAL A 99 -5.34 -11.38 -18.42
C VAL A 99 -4.24 -12.40 -18.64
N LEU A 100 -4.52 -13.51 -19.32
CA LEU A 100 -3.54 -14.59 -19.54
C LEU A 100 -2.55 -14.21 -20.65
N PRO A 101 -1.22 -14.17 -20.38
CA PRO A 101 -0.22 -13.90 -21.41
C PRO A 101 0.36 -15.18 -22.04
N LEU A 102 0.13 -16.34 -21.41
CA LEU A 102 0.61 -17.64 -21.88
C LEU A 102 0.09 -17.95 -23.28
N GLY A 103 0.97 -18.41 -24.17
CA GLY A 103 0.64 -18.64 -25.58
C GLY A 103 1.08 -17.50 -26.49
N SER A 104 1.66 -16.44 -25.94
CA SER A 104 2.29 -15.36 -26.72
C SER A 104 3.64 -15.75 -27.35
N GLY A 105 4.20 -16.92 -26.98
CA GLY A 105 5.44 -17.43 -27.53
C GLY A 105 6.62 -16.48 -27.28
N ALA A 106 7.60 -16.47 -28.18
CA ALA A 106 8.77 -15.60 -28.01
C ALA A 106 8.44 -14.12 -28.20
N ILE A 107 7.70 -13.79 -29.27
CA ILE A 107 7.37 -12.40 -29.68
C ILE A 107 6.09 -12.26 -30.53
N ALA A 108 5.70 -13.29 -31.30
CA ALA A 108 4.68 -13.17 -32.36
C ALA A 108 3.46 -14.09 -32.13
N GLY A 109 3.21 -14.45 -30.87
CA GLY A 109 2.19 -15.43 -30.52
C GLY A 109 2.61 -16.87 -30.81
N ASN A 110 1.76 -17.80 -30.40
CA ASN A 110 1.13 -18.71 -31.35
C ASN A 110 0.22 -17.85 -32.26
N PRO A 111 0.28 -17.94 -33.61
CA PRO A 111 0.09 -16.91 -34.67
C PRO A 111 -0.95 -15.76 -34.56
N LEU A 112 -1.25 -15.22 -33.39
CA LEU A 112 -2.29 -14.23 -33.15
C LEU A 112 -1.81 -13.20 -32.09
N GLY A 113 -1.55 -11.96 -32.53
CA GLY A 113 -1.69 -10.69 -31.80
C GLY A 113 -0.91 -10.44 -30.49
N VAL A 114 -0.02 -9.44 -30.50
CA VAL A 114 0.87 -9.03 -29.38
C VAL A 114 0.15 -8.27 -28.24
N ASP A 115 0.48 -8.56 -26.96
CA ASP A 115 -0.07 -7.94 -25.71
C ASP A 115 0.80 -6.79 -25.11
N ARG A 116 0.14 -5.82 -24.44
CA ARG A 116 0.65 -4.61 -23.77
C ARG A 116 1.03 -4.87 -22.29
N GLU A 117 1.84 -5.89 -22.05
CA GLU A 117 2.06 -6.53 -20.74
C GLU A 117 2.77 -5.67 -19.68
N LEU A 118 3.68 -4.79 -20.12
CA LEU A 118 4.61 -4.05 -19.25
C LEU A 118 3.96 -2.96 -18.39
N LEU A 119 2.79 -2.48 -18.78
CA LEU A 119 2.06 -1.44 -18.05
C LEU A 119 1.52 -1.94 -16.70
N ARG A 120 1.40 -3.26 -16.51
CA ARG A 120 0.68 -3.85 -15.36
C ARG A 120 1.48 -3.80 -14.06
N ALA A 121 2.80 -4.04 -14.12
CA ALA A 121 3.69 -3.86 -12.96
C ALA A 121 3.80 -2.38 -12.57
N ALA A 122 3.94 -1.48 -13.55
CA ALA A 122 3.99 -0.05 -13.31
C ALA A 122 2.68 0.49 -12.71
N GLU A 123 1.52 0.03 -13.18
CA GLU A 123 0.21 0.37 -12.60
C GLU A 123 0.08 -0.06 -11.13
N PHE A 124 0.56 -1.26 -10.78
CA PHE A 124 0.60 -1.72 -9.39
C PHE A 124 1.50 -0.85 -8.51
N LEU A 125 2.71 -0.51 -8.98
CA LEU A 125 3.63 0.34 -8.24
C LEU A 125 3.11 1.78 -8.10
N PHE A 126 2.41 2.29 -9.11
CA PHE A 126 1.74 3.59 -9.04
C PHE A 126 0.62 3.59 -8.01
N TRP A 127 -0.24 2.56 -8.03
CA TRP A 127 -1.26 2.37 -7.00
C TRP A 127 -0.65 2.34 -5.59
N ALA A 128 0.39 1.53 -5.39
CA ALA A 128 1.05 1.40 -4.10
C ALA A 128 1.66 2.74 -3.64
N SER A 129 2.25 3.50 -4.56
CA SER A 129 2.82 4.83 -4.28
C SER A 129 1.75 5.83 -3.82
N LEU A 130 0.58 5.83 -4.48
CA LEU A 130 -0.53 6.69 -4.10
C LEU A 130 -1.13 6.27 -2.74
N CYS A 131 -1.34 4.98 -2.52
CA CYS A 131 -1.82 4.45 -1.25
C CYS A 131 -0.88 4.81 -0.10
N MET A 132 0.44 4.66 -0.30
CA MET A 132 1.44 5.07 0.68
C MET A 132 1.48 6.57 0.91
N THR A 133 1.11 7.39 -0.07
CA THR A 133 0.98 8.85 0.10
C THR A 133 -0.21 9.19 1.00
N HIS A 134 -1.32 8.45 0.93
CA HIS A 134 -2.42 8.63 1.88
C HIS A 134 -2.02 8.17 3.29
N LEU A 135 -1.35 7.02 3.41
CA LEU A 135 -0.86 6.52 4.70
C LEU A 135 0.20 7.43 5.34
N SER A 136 1.07 8.06 4.54
CA SER A 136 2.06 9.00 5.05
C SER A 136 1.43 10.29 5.59
N ARG A 137 0.34 10.76 4.97
CA ARG A 137 -0.45 11.90 5.49
C ARG A 137 -1.12 11.56 6.81
N MET A 138 -1.74 10.39 6.91
CA MET A 138 -2.31 9.90 8.18
C MET A 138 -1.23 9.76 9.26
N ALA A 139 -0.06 9.24 8.90
CA ALA A 139 1.06 9.11 9.82
C ALA A 139 1.57 10.47 10.32
N GLU A 140 1.70 11.48 9.44
CA GLU A 140 2.08 12.84 9.82
C GLU A 140 1.12 13.44 10.84
N ASP A 141 -0.19 13.37 10.56
CA ASP A 141 -1.23 13.86 11.46
C ASP A 141 -1.12 13.20 12.84
N LEU A 142 -1.04 11.86 12.89
CA LEU A 142 -0.98 11.12 14.15
C LEU A 142 0.33 11.33 14.92
N ILE A 143 1.45 11.55 14.22
CA ILE A 143 2.73 11.92 14.85
C ILE A 143 2.57 13.27 15.56
N LEU A 144 2.02 14.28 14.86
CA LEU A 144 1.76 15.60 15.44
C LEU A 144 0.77 15.52 16.60
N TYR A 145 -0.33 14.79 16.42
CA TYR A 145 -1.37 14.65 17.45
C TYR A 145 -0.89 13.88 18.68
N GLY A 146 0.15 13.06 18.54
CA GLY A 146 0.79 12.31 19.61
C GLY A 146 1.87 13.07 20.38
N THR A 147 2.26 14.28 19.95
CA THR A 147 3.26 15.07 20.70
C THR A 147 2.68 15.57 22.02
N LYS A 148 3.55 16.02 22.94
CA LYS A 148 3.09 16.58 24.22
C LYS A 148 2.30 17.88 24.04
N GLU A 149 2.66 18.66 23.02
CA GLU A 149 2.06 19.96 22.73
C GLU A 149 0.61 19.82 22.24
N PHE A 150 0.32 18.79 21.44
CA PHE A 150 -1.04 18.50 20.96
C PHE A 150 -1.79 17.59 21.93
N SER A 151 -1.20 16.46 22.33
CA SER A 151 -1.75 15.48 23.28
C SER A 151 -3.15 14.98 22.92
N PHE A 152 -3.49 14.89 21.63
CA PHE A 152 -4.82 14.43 21.20
C PHE A 152 -4.95 12.92 21.11
N VAL A 153 -3.84 12.24 20.79
CA VAL A 153 -3.80 10.78 20.71
C VAL A 153 -2.63 10.24 21.51
N GLN A 154 -2.73 8.98 21.92
CA GLN A 154 -1.60 8.24 22.45
C GLN A 154 -1.57 6.86 21.81
N LEU A 155 -0.40 6.47 21.30
CA LEU A 155 -0.19 5.12 20.76
C LEU A 155 -0.12 4.07 21.87
N SER A 156 -0.50 2.84 21.55
CA SER A 156 -0.31 1.69 22.42
C SER A 156 1.16 1.25 22.44
N ASP A 157 1.58 0.53 23.48
CA ASP A 157 2.98 0.09 23.62
C ASP A 157 3.41 -0.85 22.49
N ALA A 158 2.48 -1.59 21.90
CA ALA A 158 2.76 -2.47 20.77
C ALA A 158 3.19 -1.72 19.49
N TYR A 159 2.82 -0.44 19.36
CA TYR A 159 3.09 0.37 18.17
C TYR A 159 3.88 1.64 18.48
N SER A 160 4.55 1.69 19.64
CA SER A 160 5.43 2.80 20.01
C SER A 160 6.64 2.28 20.77
N THR A 161 7.79 2.93 20.64
CA THR A 161 8.91 2.68 21.55
C THR A 161 8.90 3.68 22.71
N GLY A 162 9.59 3.33 23.79
CA GLY A 162 9.74 4.19 24.96
C GLY A 162 11.12 4.03 25.58
N SER A 163 11.37 4.82 26.62
CA SER A 163 12.57 4.69 27.45
C SER A 163 12.14 4.37 28.87
N SER A 164 12.87 3.46 29.54
CA SER A 164 12.66 3.16 30.97
C SER A 164 12.82 4.39 31.86
N LEU A 165 13.61 5.39 31.43
CA LEU A 165 13.81 6.65 32.15
C LEU A 165 12.62 7.61 32.04
N MET A 166 11.78 7.46 31.02
CA MET A 166 10.63 8.31 30.75
C MET A 166 9.40 7.45 30.39
N PRO A 167 8.76 6.79 31.36
CA PRO A 167 7.69 5.80 31.11
C PRO A 167 6.49 6.36 30.33
N GLN A 168 6.24 7.66 30.43
CA GLN A 168 5.18 8.38 29.74
C GLN A 168 5.51 8.73 28.28
N LYS A 169 6.79 8.68 27.89
CA LYS A 169 7.25 9.05 26.54
C LYS A 169 7.05 7.88 25.59
N LYS A 170 6.16 8.04 24.63
CA LYS A 170 5.92 7.09 23.54
C LYS A 170 6.35 7.71 22.21
N ASN A 171 7.35 7.11 21.58
CA ASN A 171 7.83 7.51 20.26
C ASN A 171 6.95 6.85 19.18
N PRO A 172 6.54 7.57 18.12
CA PRO A 172 5.65 7.04 17.10
C PRO A 172 6.38 6.26 15.99
N ASP A 173 7.29 5.33 16.35
CA ASP A 173 8.15 4.62 15.39
C ASP A 173 7.34 3.89 14.31
N SER A 174 6.19 3.31 14.67
CA SER A 174 5.30 2.65 13.71
C SER A 174 4.86 3.61 12.60
N LEU A 175 4.49 4.84 12.95
CA LEU A 175 4.06 5.87 12.02
C LEU A 175 5.23 6.47 11.24
N GLU A 176 6.39 6.65 11.88
CA GLU A 176 7.61 7.09 11.21
C GLU A 176 8.06 6.08 10.14
N LEU A 177 7.98 4.78 10.46
CA LEU A 177 8.24 3.70 9.51
C LEU A 177 7.23 3.75 8.36
N ILE A 178 5.92 3.81 8.62
CA ILE A 178 4.88 3.95 7.59
C ILE A 178 5.19 5.15 6.67
N ARG A 179 5.46 6.32 7.25
CA ARG A 179 5.79 7.56 6.51
C ARG A 179 7.03 7.37 5.64
N SER A 180 8.08 6.75 6.16
CA SER A 180 9.33 6.49 5.42
C SER A 180 9.13 5.55 4.21
N LYS A 181 8.23 4.57 4.34
CA LYS A 181 7.97 3.60 3.26
C LYS A 181 7.32 4.23 2.03
N ALA A 182 6.70 5.40 2.15
CA ALA A 182 6.19 6.13 0.98
C ALA A 182 7.31 6.49 0.00
N GLY A 183 8.46 6.96 0.49
CA GLY A 183 9.63 7.23 -0.34
C GLY A 183 10.21 5.95 -0.96
N ARG A 184 10.25 4.84 -0.20
CA ARG A 184 10.73 3.55 -0.69
C ARG A 184 9.88 3.01 -1.84
N VAL A 185 8.57 2.97 -1.66
CA VAL A 185 7.62 2.48 -2.68
C VAL A 185 7.64 3.37 -3.92
N PHE A 186 7.66 4.69 -3.73
CA PHE A 186 7.81 5.64 -4.83
C PHE A 186 9.10 5.42 -5.62
N GLY A 187 10.22 5.18 -4.93
CA GLY A 187 11.51 4.89 -5.57
C GLY A 187 11.47 3.67 -6.49
N ARG A 188 10.76 2.59 -6.08
CA ARG A 188 10.55 1.41 -6.93
C ARG A 188 9.70 1.71 -8.16
N CYS A 189 8.64 2.52 -7.99
CA CYS A 189 7.81 2.97 -9.10
C CYS A 189 8.62 3.80 -10.11
N ALA A 190 9.35 4.81 -9.63
CA ALA A 190 10.19 5.67 -10.46
C ALA A 190 11.31 4.88 -11.17
N GLY A 191 11.96 3.96 -10.46
CA GLY A 191 12.99 3.08 -11.00
C GLY A 191 12.45 2.24 -12.16
N LEU A 192 11.32 1.54 -11.96
CA LEU A 192 10.73 0.71 -13.02
C LEU A 192 10.31 1.55 -14.23
N LEU A 193 9.69 2.72 -14.01
CA LEU A 193 9.34 3.62 -15.11
C LEU A 193 10.56 4.05 -15.93
N MET A 194 11.71 4.26 -15.27
CA MET A 194 12.96 4.59 -15.96
C MET A 194 13.53 3.39 -16.71
N THR A 195 13.47 2.18 -16.14
CA THR A 195 13.85 0.95 -16.84
C THR A 195 13.04 0.76 -18.13
N LEU A 196 11.74 1.07 -18.09
CA LEU A 196 10.86 0.94 -19.27
C LEU A 196 11.09 2.04 -20.31
N LYS A 197 11.64 3.18 -19.93
CA LYS A 197 11.72 4.36 -20.78
C LYS A 197 12.63 4.11 -21.97
N GLY A 198 12.07 4.23 -23.18
CA GLY A 198 12.82 4.19 -24.43
C GLY A 198 13.36 2.81 -24.81
N LEU A 199 12.91 1.73 -24.15
CA LEU A 199 13.23 0.38 -24.58
C LEU A 199 12.67 0.14 -26.00
N PRO A 200 13.46 -0.41 -26.93
CA PRO A 200 12.92 -0.87 -28.20
C PRO A 200 12.03 -2.09 -27.97
N SER A 201 11.10 -2.35 -28.89
CA SER A 201 10.37 -3.62 -28.87
C SER A 201 11.30 -4.81 -29.18
N THR A 202 11.07 -6.02 -28.67
CA THR A 202 9.96 -6.51 -27.82
C THR A 202 10.42 -6.89 -26.40
N TYR A 203 11.04 -8.06 -26.21
CA TYR A 203 11.66 -8.44 -24.94
C TYR A 203 13.13 -8.00 -24.89
N ASN A 204 13.48 -7.32 -23.80
CA ASN A 204 14.87 -6.98 -23.46
C ASN A 204 15.16 -7.50 -22.05
N LYS A 205 16.43 -7.77 -21.74
CA LYS A 205 16.80 -8.37 -20.44
C LYS A 205 16.56 -7.41 -19.27
N ASP A 206 16.52 -6.11 -19.54
CA ASP A 206 16.13 -5.02 -18.64
C ASP A 206 14.78 -5.29 -17.95
N LEU A 207 13.88 -6.03 -18.61
CA LEU A 207 12.56 -6.38 -18.08
C LEU A 207 12.61 -7.31 -16.87
N GLN A 208 13.76 -7.87 -16.50
CA GLN A 208 13.91 -8.71 -15.31
C GLN A 208 13.86 -7.91 -14.00
N GLU A 209 14.06 -6.59 -14.06
CA GLU A 209 13.99 -5.67 -12.91
C GLU A 209 12.56 -5.53 -12.34
N ASP A 210 11.54 -6.03 -13.05
CA ASP A 210 10.15 -5.99 -12.63
C ASP A 210 9.90 -6.74 -11.30
N LYS A 211 10.52 -7.90 -11.13
CA LYS A 211 10.28 -8.82 -10.01
C LYS A 211 10.71 -8.23 -8.68
N GLU A 212 11.94 -7.72 -8.60
CA GLU A 212 12.46 -7.16 -7.34
C GLU A 212 11.60 -5.99 -6.87
N ALA A 213 11.18 -5.12 -7.79
CA ALA A 213 10.32 -3.99 -7.47
C ALA A 213 8.94 -4.44 -6.98
N VAL A 214 8.30 -5.38 -7.69
CA VAL A 214 6.95 -5.85 -7.36
C VAL A 214 6.94 -6.66 -6.05
N PHE A 215 7.92 -7.53 -5.84
CA PHE A 215 8.03 -8.35 -4.62
C PHE A 215 8.26 -7.47 -3.39
N GLU A 216 9.24 -6.57 -3.46
CA GLU A 216 9.53 -5.68 -2.33
C GLU A 216 8.34 -4.78 -1.97
N VAL A 217 7.65 -4.23 -2.97
CA VAL A 217 6.49 -3.37 -2.71
C VAL A 217 5.33 -4.18 -2.14
N SER A 218 5.10 -5.40 -2.61
CA SER A 218 4.03 -6.25 -2.07
C SER A 218 4.26 -6.61 -0.59
N ASP A 219 5.50 -6.96 -0.24
CA ASP A 219 5.89 -7.24 1.16
C ASP A 219 5.75 -5.99 2.02
N THR A 220 6.22 -4.84 1.51
CA THR A 220 6.12 -3.55 2.20
C THR A 220 4.67 -3.16 2.45
N MET A 221 3.81 -3.24 1.42
CA MET A 221 2.39 -2.91 1.53
C MET A 221 1.68 -3.84 2.52
N SER A 222 1.96 -5.14 2.47
CA SER A 222 1.35 -6.12 3.38
C SER A 222 1.68 -5.80 4.84
N ALA A 223 2.95 -5.52 5.14
CA ALA A 223 3.38 -5.19 6.50
C ALA A 223 2.82 -3.83 6.96
N VAL A 224 2.88 -2.81 6.09
CA VAL A 224 2.41 -1.46 6.41
C VAL A 224 0.91 -1.44 6.70
N LEU A 225 0.08 -2.11 5.89
CA LEU A 225 -1.36 -2.14 6.09
C LEU A 225 -1.73 -2.77 7.43
N GLN A 226 -1.08 -3.88 7.80
CA GLN A 226 -1.29 -4.53 9.11
C GLN A 226 -0.87 -3.64 10.27
N VAL A 227 0.31 -2.98 10.18
CA VAL A 227 0.77 -2.05 11.21
C VAL A 227 -0.18 -0.84 11.32
N ALA A 228 -0.65 -0.30 10.20
CA ALA A 228 -1.62 0.79 10.18
C ALA A 228 -2.94 0.38 10.86
N THR A 229 -3.47 -0.82 10.56
CA THR A 229 -4.66 -1.36 11.23
C THR A 229 -4.45 -1.49 12.73
N GLY A 230 -3.30 -2.00 13.15
CA GLY A 230 -2.93 -2.12 14.56
C GLY A 230 -2.83 -0.77 15.28
N VAL A 231 -2.22 0.23 14.65
CA VAL A 231 -2.16 1.60 15.17
C VAL A 231 -3.56 2.18 15.34
N ILE A 232 -4.39 2.12 14.29
CA ILE A 232 -5.74 2.68 14.30
C ILE A 232 -6.66 1.93 15.27
N SER A 233 -6.52 0.62 15.45
CA SER A 233 -7.38 -0.13 16.37
C SER A 233 -7.01 0.10 17.84
N THR A 234 -5.74 0.43 18.14
CA THR A 234 -5.25 0.48 19.53
C THR A 234 -4.91 1.87 20.06
N LEU A 235 -4.77 2.90 19.20
CA LEU A 235 -4.50 4.26 19.67
C LEU A 235 -5.64 4.78 20.55
N GLN A 236 -5.34 5.59 21.54
CA GLN A 236 -6.33 6.19 22.44
C GLN A 236 -6.51 7.66 22.10
N ALA A 237 -7.74 8.08 21.79
CA ALA A 237 -8.09 9.49 21.70
C ALA A 237 -8.23 10.08 23.11
N ARG A 238 -7.56 11.20 23.39
CA ARG A 238 -7.46 11.82 24.72
C ARG A 238 -8.20 13.16 24.82
N TYR A 239 -9.19 13.41 23.95
CA TYR A 239 -9.89 14.68 23.98
C TYR A 239 -10.82 14.77 25.19
N THR A 240 -10.55 15.73 26.07
CA THR A 240 -11.47 16.12 27.15
C THR A 240 -12.44 17.15 26.60
N SER A 241 -13.73 16.85 26.66
CA SER A 241 -14.82 17.80 26.46
C SER A 241 -14.75 18.89 27.55
N SER A 242 -13.91 19.90 27.35
CA SER A 242 -13.99 21.11 28.16
C SER A 242 -13.82 22.32 27.24
N PRO A 243 -14.89 23.10 27.03
CA PRO A 243 -14.76 24.40 26.39
C PRO A 243 -13.98 25.29 27.36
N ARG A 244 -12.66 25.36 27.18
CA ARG A 244 -11.86 26.37 27.89
C ARG A 244 -12.06 27.72 27.17
N GLY A 245 -12.88 28.56 27.76
CA GLY A 245 -12.80 30.02 27.64
C GLY A 245 -13.93 30.70 26.87
N SER A 246 -15.01 31.01 27.58
CA SER A 246 -15.56 32.37 27.63
C SER A 246 -14.68 33.23 28.53
#